data_AF-A0A8C6GSN2-F1
#
_entry.id   AF-A0A8C6GSN2-F1
#
_cell.length_a   1.000
_cell.length_b   1.000
_cell.length_c   1.000
_cell.angle_alpha   90.00
_cell.angle_beta   90.00
_cell.angle_gamma   90.00
#
_symmetry.space_group_name_H-M   'P 1'
#
loop_
_entity.id
_entity.type
_entity.pdbx_description
1 polymer ?
#
loop_
_entity_poly.entity_id
_entity_poly.type
_entity_poly.pdbx_seq_one_letter_code
_entity_poly.pdbx_strand_id
1 'polypeptide(L)'
;MVMSPGSLMLVFVLSLVVISPTLAKDNYRYIKFLTQHYDAKPTGRDHRYCESMMKKRIQETSKCKEANTFIHDTKKNIKAICGENGSPYGVNFRISNSPFQITTCKHSGGSPKPPCRYRAFKDFRYIVIACEDGWPVYFDESFISTLTAGPWHRPSSVFFLSPLTAMITGSAFTVSGQKMNYLKHMSPDL
;
A
#
# COMPACT_ATOMS: atom_id res chain seq x y z
N MET A 1 3.91 -62.11 -19.18
CA MET A 1 2.93 -61.12 -18.70
C MET A 1 3.01 -59.92 -19.63
N VAL A 2 2.13 -59.87 -20.64
CA VAL A 2 2.13 -58.81 -21.66
C VAL A 2 1.35 -57.62 -21.09
N MET A 3 2.04 -56.53 -20.80
CA MET A 3 1.40 -55.30 -20.36
C MET A 3 0.63 -54.74 -21.56
N SER A 4 -0.70 -54.68 -21.45
CA SER A 4 -1.58 -54.15 -22.49
C SER A 4 -1.17 -52.71 -22.82
N PRO A 5 -0.99 -52.33 -24.11
CA PRO A 5 -0.62 -50.97 -24.52
C PRO A 5 -1.60 -49.90 -24.01
N GLY A 6 -2.87 -50.28 -23.77
CA GLY A 6 -3.88 -49.39 -23.21
C GLY A 6 -3.65 -49.02 -21.74
N SER A 7 -2.95 -49.87 -20.98
CA SER A 7 -2.63 -49.61 -19.56
C SER A 7 -1.54 -48.55 -19.42
N LEU A 8 -0.53 -48.54 -20.30
CA LEU A 8 0.53 -47.53 -20.33
C LEU A 8 -0.01 -46.15 -20.72
N MET A 9 -0.97 -46.10 -21.65
CA MET A 9 -1.63 -44.86 -22.05
C MET A 9 -2.43 -44.24 -20.90
N LEU A 10 -3.15 -45.06 -20.12
CA LEU A 10 -3.96 -44.58 -18.99
C LEU A 10 -3.09 -43.92 -17.89
N VAL A 11 -1.90 -44.48 -17.65
CA VAL A 11 -0.93 -43.95 -16.68
C VAL A 11 -0.36 -42.61 -17.16
N PHE A 12 -0.10 -42.46 -18.46
CA PHE A 12 0.36 -41.19 -19.04
C PHE A 12 -0.69 -40.06 -18.95
N VAL A 13 -1.98 -40.36 -19.15
CA VAL A 13 -3.04 -39.33 -19.01
C VAL A 13 -3.26 -38.92 -17.55
N LEU A 14 -3.16 -39.86 -16.60
CA LEU A 14 -3.25 -39.54 -15.17
C LEU A 14 -2.04 -38.72 -14.67
N SER A 15 -0.87 -38.92 -15.28
CA SER A 15 0.36 -38.17 -14.95
C SER A 15 0.35 -36.73 -15.46
N LEU A 16 -0.34 -36.46 -16.58
CA LEU A 16 -0.44 -35.13 -17.19
C LEU A 16 -1.46 -34.20 -16.49
N VAL A 17 -2.32 -34.73 -15.63
CA VAL A 17 -3.40 -33.99 -14.95
C VAL A 17 -2.96 -33.39 -13.60
N VAL A 18 -1.67 -33.46 -13.24
CA VAL A 18 -1.15 -32.91 -11.96
C VAL A 18 -0.29 -31.65 -12.13
N ILE A 19 -0.48 -30.88 -13.20
CA ILE A 19 0.03 -29.51 -13.24
C ILE A 19 -0.98 -28.62 -12.53
N SER A 20 -0.85 -28.50 -11.21
CA SER A 20 -1.65 -27.60 -10.38
C SER A 20 -1.55 -26.15 -10.93
N PRO A 21 -2.65 -25.50 -11.34
CA PRO A 21 -2.64 -24.12 -11.85
C PRO A 21 -2.33 -23.05 -10.80
N THR A 22 -2.03 -23.44 -9.55
CA THR A 22 -1.98 -22.53 -8.40
C THR A 22 -0.73 -21.64 -8.40
N LEU A 23 0.43 -22.15 -8.83
CA LEU A 23 1.69 -21.39 -8.79
C LEU A 23 1.74 -20.19 -9.75
N ALA A 24 0.98 -20.23 -10.85
CA ALA A 24 1.00 -19.17 -11.86
C ALA A 24 0.20 -17.92 -11.44
N LYS A 25 -0.83 -18.09 -10.57
CA LYS A 25 -1.70 -17.00 -10.13
C LYS A 25 -1.04 -16.16 -9.02
N ASP A 26 -0.28 -16.80 -8.14
CA ASP A 26 0.33 -16.17 -6.96
C ASP A 26 1.38 -15.11 -7.32
N ASN A 27 1.96 -15.18 -8.52
CA ASN A 27 3.03 -14.25 -8.91
C ASN A 27 2.50 -12.99 -9.62
N TYR A 28 1.33 -13.02 -10.28
CA TYR A 28 0.88 -11.87 -11.07
C TYR A 28 0.71 -10.59 -10.24
N ARG A 29 0.10 -10.69 -9.06
CA ARG A 29 -0.13 -9.53 -8.17
C ARG A 29 1.17 -8.97 -7.62
N TYR A 30 2.12 -9.84 -7.27
CA TYR A 30 3.46 -9.43 -6.86
C TYR A 30 4.22 -8.72 -8.00
N ILE A 31 4.19 -9.27 -9.22
CA ILE A 31 4.81 -8.64 -10.39
C ILE A 31 4.15 -7.29 -10.71
N LYS A 32 2.83 -7.18 -10.58
CA LYS A 32 2.11 -5.92 -10.69
C LYS A 32 2.57 -4.92 -9.62
N PHE A 33 2.66 -5.34 -8.37
CA PHE A 33 3.19 -4.51 -7.28
C PHE A 33 4.59 -3.99 -7.59
N LEU A 34 5.52 -4.85 -8.03
CA LEU A 34 6.87 -4.42 -8.40
C LEU A 34 6.86 -3.46 -9.60
N THR A 35 6.04 -3.76 -10.61
CA THR A 35 5.92 -2.90 -11.78
C THR A 35 5.49 -1.50 -11.36
N GLN A 36 4.52 -1.42 -10.46
CA GLN A 36 3.95 -0.16 -10.04
C GLN A 36 4.79 0.59 -8.99
N HIS A 37 5.42 -0.11 -8.05
CA HIS A 37 5.94 0.49 -6.83
C HIS A 37 7.42 0.25 -6.57
N TYR A 38 8.16 -0.48 -7.43
CA TYR A 38 9.56 -0.80 -7.17
C TYR A 38 10.52 -0.11 -8.14
N ASP A 39 11.51 0.63 -7.62
CA ASP A 39 12.65 1.08 -8.43
C ASP A 39 13.94 1.10 -7.61
N ALA A 40 14.81 0.10 -7.82
CA ALA A 40 15.95 -0.16 -6.93
C ALA A 40 16.93 1.02 -6.81
N LYS A 41 17.26 1.64 -7.96
CA LYS A 41 18.32 2.63 -8.10
C LYS A 41 17.82 3.78 -8.98
N PRO A 42 17.02 4.70 -8.42
CA PRO A 42 16.47 5.78 -9.20
C PRO A 42 17.55 6.78 -9.60
N THR A 43 17.37 7.43 -10.74
CA THR A 43 18.22 8.54 -11.19
C THR A 43 17.43 9.84 -11.16
N GLY A 44 17.99 10.90 -10.55
CA GLY A 44 17.37 12.23 -10.45
C GLY A 44 16.24 12.34 -9.42
N ARG A 45 15.25 11.42 -9.45
CA ARG A 45 14.03 11.44 -8.61
C ARG A 45 13.29 12.79 -8.69
N ASP A 46 13.27 13.39 -9.87
CA ASP A 46 12.63 14.66 -10.18
C ASP A 46 11.36 14.47 -11.03
N HIS A 47 10.78 15.56 -11.53
CA HIS A 47 9.58 15.49 -12.37
C HIS A 47 9.81 14.65 -13.65
N ARG A 48 11.01 14.70 -14.25
CA ARG A 48 11.33 13.93 -15.47
C ARG A 48 11.39 12.44 -15.17
N TYR A 49 11.97 12.06 -14.03
CA TYR A 49 11.91 10.69 -13.51
C TYR A 49 10.45 10.23 -13.40
N CYS A 50 9.59 11.02 -12.75
CA CYS A 50 8.18 10.67 -12.59
C CYS A 50 7.45 10.54 -13.93
N GLU A 51 7.54 11.53 -14.81
CA GLU A 51 6.89 11.46 -16.13
C GLU A 51 7.34 10.22 -16.92
N SER A 52 8.64 9.91 -16.91
CA SER A 52 9.18 8.74 -17.61
C SER A 52 8.73 7.41 -16.99
N MET A 53 8.81 7.29 -15.66
CA MET A 53 8.47 6.05 -14.95
C MET A 53 6.97 5.77 -14.97
N MET A 54 6.14 6.81 -14.82
CA MET A 54 4.69 6.70 -14.95
C MET A 54 4.32 6.28 -16.37
N LYS A 55 4.91 6.89 -17.40
CA LYS A 55 4.69 6.51 -18.80
C LYS A 55 5.10 5.06 -19.09
N LYS A 56 6.24 4.62 -18.53
CA LYS A 56 6.79 3.29 -18.80
C LYS A 56 6.05 2.16 -18.08
N ARG A 57 5.57 2.40 -16.85
CA ARG A 57 5.12 1.32 -15.96
C ARG A 57 3.66 1.41 -15.52
N ILE A 58 3.07 2.61 -15.56
CA ILE A 58 1.75 2.89 -15.00
C ILE A 58 0.75 3.30 -16.06
N GLN A 59 1.20 3.77 -17.22
CA GLN A 59 0.37 4.36 -18.26
C GLN A 59 -0.81 3.46 -18.63
N GLU A 60 -1.98 3.86 -18.15
CA GLU A 60 -3.25 3.39 -18.68
C GLU A 60 -3.52 4.20 -19.96
N THR A 61 -4.09 3.55 -20.98
CA THR A 61 -4.26 4.13 -22.34
C THR A 61 -5.13 5.39 -22.36
N SER A 62 -5.97 5.62 -21.36
CA SER A 62 -6.96 6.71 -21.34
C SER A 62 -6.84 7.67 -20.16
N LYS A 63 -6.14 7.31 -19.09
CA LYS A 63 -6.17 8.07 -17.84
C LYS A 63 -4.81 8.15 -17.14
N CYS A 64 -4.48 9.34 -16.66
CA CYS A 64 -3.35 9.61 -15.77
C CYS A 64 -3.70 9.14 -14.35
N LYS A 65 -2.81 8.35 -13.74
CA LYS A 65 -2.96 7.95 -12.33
C LYS A 65 -2.66 9.13 -11.42
N GLU A 66 -3.53 9.41 -10.44
CA GLU A 66 -3.44 10.59 -9.58
C GLU A 66 -2.18 10.63 -8.72
N ALA A 67 -1.80 9.49 -8.14
CA ALA A 67 -0.57 9.36 -7.37
C ALA A 67 0.00 7.95 -7.50
N ASN A 68 1.32 7.85 -7.46
CA ASN A 68 2.02 6.58 -7.38
C ASN A 68 3.36 6.74 -6.68
N THR A 69 3.65 5.87 -5.73
CA THR A 69 4.90 5.88 -4.97
C THR A 69 5.82 4.75 -5.42
N PHE A 70 7.07 5.11 -5.73
CA PHE A 70 8.16 4.16 -6.00
C PHE A 70 9.03 4.01 -4.76
N ILE A 71 9.33 2.76 -4.39
CA ILE A 71 10.17 2.35 -3.27
C ILE A 71 11.57 2.04 -3.81
N HIS A 72 12.58 2.57 -3.14
CA HIS A 72 13.99 2.45 -3.50
C HIS A 72 14.74 1.64 -2.45
N ASP A 73 14.79 0.32 -2.66
CA ASP A 73 15.52 -0.63 -1.82
C ASP A 73 15.72 -1.96 -2.59
N THR A 74 16.13 -3.02 -1.91
CA THR A 74 16.13 -4.39 -2.40
C THR A 74 14.72 -4.99 -2.31
N LYS A 75 14.36 -5.84 -3.29
CA LYS A 75 13.10 -6.60 -3.24
C LYS A 75 13.01 -7.48 -1.99
N LYS A 76 14.16 -7.96 -1.48
CA LYS A 76 14.25 -8.77 -0.26
C LYS A 76 13.75 -7.98 0.95
N ASN A 77 14.18 -6.73 1.11
CA ASN A 77 13.76 -5.88 2.22
C ASN A 77 12.27 -5.56 2.15
N ILE A 78 11.74 -5.27 0.95
CA ILE A 78 10.32 -5.01 0.77
C ILE A 78 9.49 -6.28 1.07
N LYS A 79 9.92 -7.44 0.59
CA LYS A 79 9.27 -8.72 0.89
C LYS A 79 9.29 -9.04 2.39
N ALA A 80 10.37 -8.71 3.09
CA ALA A 80 10.51 -8.98 4.52
C ALA A 80 9.47 -8.26 5.38
N ILE A 81 8.85 -7.19 4.89
CA ILE A 81 7.70 -6.53 5.56
C ILE A 81 6.54 -7.51 5.74
N CYS A 82 6.36 -8.47 4.82
CA CYS A 82 5.34 -9.51 4.93
C CYS A 82 5.60 -10.55 6.03
N GLY A 83 6.78 -10.52 6.66
CA GLY A 83 7.15 -11.38 7.78
C GLY A 83 7.74 -10.56 8.93
N GLU A 84 8.94 -10.93 9.35
CA GLU A 84 9.66 -10.40 10.52
C GLU A 84 9.89 -8.88 10.51
N ASN A 85 10.07 -8.26 9.33
CA ASN A 85 10.42 -6.84 9.22
C ASN A 85 9.19 -5.92 9.05
N GLY A 86 8.00 -6.44 9.33
CA GLY A 86 6.79 -5.64 9.40
C GLY A 86 5.92 -6.04 10.57
N SER A 87 5.06 -5.13 10.97
CA SER A 87 4.08 -5.32 12.04
C SER A 87 2.66 -5.25 11.48
N PRO A 88 1.67 -5.96 12.07
CA PRO A 88 0.27 -5.82 11.67
C PRO A 88 -0.20 -4.36 11.72
N TYR A 89 -0.92 -3.92 10.70
CA TYR A 89 -1.49 -2.59 10.60
C TYR A 89 -2.94 -2.69 10.14
N GLY A 90 -3.87 -2.65 11.11
CA GLY A 90 -5.27 -3.00 10.84
C GLY A 90 -5.43 -4.48 10.48
N VAL A 91 -6.49 -4.80 9.72
CA VAL A 91 -6.87 -6.20 9.44
C VAL A 91 -6.06 -6.82 8.31
N ASN A 92 -5.81 -6.07 7.23
CA ASN A 92 -5.28 -6.62 5.97
C ASN A 92 -3.92 -6.05 5.55
N PHE A 93 -3.35 -5.14 6.34
CA PHE A 93 -2.10 -4.47 6.00
C PHE A 93 -1.00 -4.75 7.02
N ARG A 94 0.22 -4.46 6.59
CA ARG A 94 1.42 -4.48 7.40
C ARG A 94 2.16 -3.19 7.22
N ILE A 95 2.67 -2.65 8.32
CA ILE A 95 3.56 -1.49 8.32
C ILE A 95 5.00 -1.97 8.43
N SER A 96 5.91 -1.37 7.66
CA SER A 96 7.35 -1.64 7.76
C SER A 96 7.90 -1.25 9.13
N ASN A 97 8.80 -2.04 9.69
CA ASN A 97 9.50 -1.70 10.94
C ASN A 97 10.68 -0.73 10.73
N SER A 98 11.10 -0.52 9.48
CA SER A 98 12.14 0.43 9.08
C SER A 98 11.64 1.37 7.98
N PRO A 99 12.10 2.63 7.94
CA PRO A 99 11.75 3.56 6.86
C PRO A 99 12.42 3.16 5.54
N PHE A 100 11.76 3.52 4.43
CA PHE A 100 12.23 3.30 3.07
C PHE A 100 12.41 4.63 2.34
N GLN A 101 13.39 4.68 1.45
CA GLN A 101 13.53 5.80 0.52
C GLN A 101 12.45 5.66 -0.55
N ILE A 102 11.64 6.71 -0.72
CA ILE A 102 10.50 6.68 -1.64
C ILE A 102 10.45 7.92 -2.52
N THR A 103 9.85 7.79 -3.71
CA THR A 103 9.49 8.91 -4.57
C THR A 103 8.03 8.82 -4.95
N THR A 104 7.22 9.74 -4.45
CA THR A 104 5.81 9.86 -4.82
C THR A 104 5.67 10.78 -6.03
N CYS A 105 5.09 10.25 -7.10
CA CYS A 105 4.72 10.98 -8.30
C CYS A 105 3.25 11.37 -8.21
N LYS A 106 2.95 12.66 -8.00
CA LYS A 106 1.58 13.18 -7.96
C LYS A 106 1.25 13.89 -9.27
N HIS A 107 0.12 13.54 -9.85
CA HIS A 107 -0.38 14.16 -11.06
C HIS A 107 -0.60 15.66 -10.82
N SER A 108 -0.17 16.48 -11.76
CA SER A 108 -0.24 17.95 -11.65
C SER A 108 -0.96 18.62 -12.82
N GLY A 109 -1.49 17.83 -13.76
CA GLY A 109 -2.31 18.33 -14.86
C GLY A 109 -3.76 18.49 -14.45
N GLY A 110 -4.45 19.48 -15.03
CA GLY A 110 -5.91 19.62 -14.86
C GLY A 110 -6.71 18.60 -15.68
N SER A 111 -6.10 18.00 -16.70
CA SER A 111 -6.71 16.97 -17.54
C SER A 111 -6.34 15.57 -17.03
N PRO A 112 -7.31 14.66 -16.85
CA PRO A 112 -7.00 13.26 -16.56
C PRO A 112 -6.46 12.51 -17.78
N LYS A 113 -6.43 13.12 -18.97
CA LYS A 113 -5.95 12.48 -20.21
C LYS A 113 -4.48 12.81 -20.48
N PRO A 114 -3.74 11.90 -21.17
CA PRO A 114 -2.37 12.17 -21.60
C PRO A 114 -2.26 13.45 -22.49
N PRO A 115 -1.10 14.13 -22.52
CA PRO A 115 0.15 13.78 -21.82
C PRO A 115 0.09 14.09 -20.32
N CYS A 116 0.48 13.09 -19.51
CA CYS A 116 0.42 13.19 -18.05
C CYS A 116 1.63 13.95 -17.50
N ARG A 117 1.37 14.98 -16.67
CA ARG A 117 2.40 15.77 -15.98
C ARG A 117 2.44 15.40 -14.51
N TYR A 118 3.64 15.25 -13.97
CA TYR A 118 3.84 14.80 -12.60
C TYR A 118 4.81 15.67 -11.81
N ARG A 119 4.48 15.90 -10.53
CA ARG A 119 5.41 16.44 -9.54
C ARG A 119 6.01 15.28 -8.74
N ALA A 120 7.30 15.37 -8.46
CA ALA A 120 8.02 14.37 -7.66
C ALA A 120 8.22 14.85 -6.22
N PHE A 121 7.93 13.98 -5.27
CA PHE A 121 8.14 14.20 -3.84
C PHE A 121 9.04 13.10 -3.31
N LYS A 122 10.24 13.48 -2.87
CA LYS A 122 11.23 12.57 -2.29
C LYS A 122 10.97 12.50 -0.79
N ASP A 123 10.99 11.29 -0.25
CA ASP A 123 10.79 11.08 1.18
C ASP A 123 11.58 9.88 1.70
N PHE A 124 11.64 9.75 3.02
CA PHE A 124 12.25 8.63 3.73
C PHE A 124 11.43 8.26 4.97
N ARG A 125 10.44 7.37 4.81
CA ARG A 125 9.47 7.05 5.87
C ARG A 125 9.01 5.60 5.84
N TYR A 126 8.28 5.20 6.87
CA TYR A 126 7.58 3.92 6.90
C TYR A 126 6.55 3.81 5.77
N ILE A 127 6.27 2.59 5.35
CA ILE A 127 5.30 2.27 4.30
C ILE A 127 4.31 1.21 4.79
N VAL A 128 3.13 1.22 4.20
CA VAL A 128 2.06 0.26 4.49
C VAL A 128 1.74 -0.52 3.22
N ILE A 129 1.74 -1.84 3.32
CA ILE A 129 1.46 -2.75 2.20
C ILE A 129 0.47 -3.85 2.61
N ALA A 130 -0.21 -4.46 1.65
CA ALA A 130 -0.90 -5.73 1.86
C ALA A 130 -0.07 -6.89 1.33
N CYS A 131 -0.19 -8.05 1.98
CA CYS A 131 0.56 -9.25 1.65
C CYS A 131 -0.39 -10.43 1.38
N GLU A 132 -0.08 -11.23 0.37
CA GLU A 132 -0.73 -12.52 0.08
C GLU A 132 0.37 -13.58 0.00
N ASP A 133 0.24 -14.65 0.79
CA ASP A 133 1.20 -15.77 0.85
C ASP A 133 2.67 -15.33 1.03
N GLY A 134 2.88 -14.28 1.82
CA GLY A 134 4.21 -13.71 2.09
C GLY A 134 4.77 -12.81 0.99
N TRP A 135 3.96 -12.43 0.00
CA TRP A 135 4.33 -11.54 -1.10
C TRP A 135 3.58 -10.21 -1.05
N PRO A 136 4.25 -9.06 -1.28
CA PRO A 136 3.58 -7.76 -1.31
C PRO A 136 2.74 -7.65 -2.58
N VAL A 137 1.46 -7.33 -2.43
CA VAL A 137 0.49 -7.26 -3.55
C VAL A 137 -0.17 -5.89 -3.71
N TYR A 138 -0.11 -5.05 -2.69
CA TYR A 138 -0.74 -3.72 -2.69
C TYR A 138 0.06 -2.73 -1.85
N PHE A 139 0.13 -1.47 -2.29
CA PHE A 139 0.74 -0.35 -1.57
C PHE A 139 -0.33 0.66 -1.18
N ASP A 140 -0.37 1.07 0.09
CA ASP A 140 -1.33 2.07 0.57
C ASP A 140 -0.82 3.50 0.37
N GLU A 141 -1.26 4.13 -0.73
CA GLU A 141 -0.93 5.53 -1.05
C GLU A 141 -1.56 6.54 -0.08
N SER A 142 -2.63 6.17 0.63
CA SER A 142 -3.32 7.08 1.56
C SER A 142 -2.48 7.34 2.81
N PHE A 143 -1.75 6.32 3.27
CA PHE A 143 -0.78 6.44 4.36
C PHE A 143 0.33 7.46 4.05
N ILE A 144 0.77 7.53 2.79
CA ILE A 144 1.80 8.51 2.37
C ILE A 144 1.20 9.92 2.21
N SER A 145 -0.04 9.99 1.72
CA SER A 145 -0.72 11.25 1.41
C SER A 145 -1.11 12.03 2.67
N THR A 146 -1.57 11.35 3.72
CA THR A 146 -1.96 11.97 5.00
C THR A 146 -0.82 12.70 5.70
N LEU A 147 0.42 12.27 5.49
CA LEU A 147 1.62 12.86 6.10
C LEU A 147 2.29 13.94 5.25
N THR A 148 1.97 14.01 3.95
CA THR A 148 2.48 15.06 3.04
C THR A 148 1.51 16.22 2.85
N ALA A 149 0.28 16.09 3.36
CA ALA A 149 -0.64 17.20 3.50
C ALA A 149 -0.13 18.10 4.63
N GLY A 150 0.54 19.20 4.26
CA GLY A 150 0.52 20.40 5.09
C GLY A 150 -0.93 20.85 5.37
N PRO A 151 -1.17 21.90 6.17
CA PRO A 151 -2.48 22.20 6.81
C PRO A 151 -3.70 22.41 5.89
N TRP A 152 -3.55 22.28 4.58
CA TRP A 152 -4.51 22.67 3.56
C TRP A 152 -5.52 21.59 3.15
N HIS A 153 -5.51 20.41 3.75
CA HIS A 153 -6.59 19.43 3.58
C HIS A 153 -7.06 18.88 4.93
N ARG A 154 -7.72 19.76 5.71
CA ARG A 154 -8.74 19.30 6.66
C ARG A 154 -10.02 19.00 5.86
N PRO A 155 -10.62 17.81 5.96
CA PRO A 155 -11.96 17.58 5.47
C PRO A 155 -12.93 18.47 6.26
N SER A 156 -13.80 19.21 5.57
CA SER A 156 -14.78 20.14 6.15
C SER A 156 -15.92 19.47 6.92
N SER A 157 -15.69 18.33 7.56
CA SER A 157 -16.71 17.56 8.29
C SER A 157 -16.32 17.31 9.74
N VAL A 158 -15.90 18.37 10.43
CA VAL A 158 -16.12 18.49 11.86
C VAL A 158 -16.88 19.79 12.04
N PHE A 159 -18.21 19.68 12.04
CA PHE A 159 -19.06 20.70 12.63
C PHE A 159 -18.64 20.80 14.09
N PHE A 160 -17.81 21.78 14.40
CA PHE A 160 -17.66 22.27 15.75
C PHE A 160 -19.03 22.85 16.12
N LEU A 161 -19.86 22.07 16.79
CA LEU A 161 -20.98 22.60 17.55
C LEU A 161 -20.37 23.50 18.61
N SER A 162 -20.44 24.81 18.35
CA SER A 162 -20.09 25.85 19.30
C SER A 162 -20.94 25.64 20.56
N PRO A 163 -20.37 25.59 21.77
CA PRO A 163 -21.14 25.46 23.00
C PRO A 163 -21.67 26.83 23.40
N LEU A 164 -22.60 27.37 22.60
CA LEU A 164 -23.24 28.64 22.92
C LEU A 164 -24.70 28.65 22.45
N THR A 165 -25.48 27.68 22.93
CA THR A 165 -26.94 27.75 23.16
C THR A 165 -27.44 26.41 23.70
N ALA A 166 -27.28 26.20 25.00
CA ALA A 166 -28.01 25.15 25.73
C ALA A 166 -28.32 25.63 27.15
N MET A 167 -29.06 26.72 27.24
CA MET A 167 -29.90 27.00 28.40
C MET A 167 -31.34 26.74 27.97
N ILE A 168 -32.13 26.12 28.85
CA ILE A 168 -33.56 25.82 28.73
C ILE A 168 -33.88 24.46 28.09
N THR A 169 -33.64 23.38 28.83
CA THR A 169 -34.69 22.51 29.39
C THR A 169 -34.01 21.41 30.19
N GLY A 170 -34.41 21.29 31.47
CA GLY A 170 -33.86 20.30 32.37
C GLY A 170 -34.21 18.89 31.91
N SER A 171 -33.19 18.09 31.60
CA SER A 171 -33.29 16.64 31.54
C SER A 171 -31.92 16.09 31.94
N ALA A 172 -31.88 15.53 33.14
CA ALA A 172 -30.69 14.89 33.70
C ALA A 172 -30.33 13.67 32.84
N PHE A 173 -29.24 13.76 32.07
CA PHE A 173 -28.57 12.58 31.52
C PHE A 173 -27.46 12.17 32.48
N THR A 174 -27.68 11.04 33.15
CA THR A 174 -26.69 10.32 33.94
C THR A 174 -25.63 9.75 33.00
N VAL A 175 -24.43 10.34 33.00
CA VAL A 175 -23.26 9.73 32.36
C VAL A 175 -22.65 8.74 33.35
N SER A 176 -22.84 7.45 33.05
CA SER A 176 -22.14 6.34 33.68
C SER A 176 -20.63 6.51 33.48
N GLY A 177 -19.90 6.64 34.59
CA GLY A 177 -18.46 6.81 34.60
C GLY A 177 -17.76 5.53 34.15
N GLN A 178 -17.17 5.56 32.96
CA GLN A 178 -16.20 4.55 32.54
C GLN A 178 -14.80 5.15 32.61
N LYS A 179 -14.10 4.77 33.69
CA LYS A 179 -12.74 5.17 34.03
C LYS A 179 -11.77 4.59 32.98
N MET A 180 -11.34 5.41 32.01
CA MET A 180 -10.18 5.08 31.18
C MET A 180 -8.90 5.32 31.98
N ASN A 181 -8.33 4.24 32.51
CA ASN A 181 -6.99 4.22 33.05
C ASN A 181 -5.99 4.39 31.89
N TYR A 182 -5.45 5.60 31.71
CA TYR A 182 -4.22 5.78 30.95
C TYR A 182 -3.06 5.28 31.82
N LEU A 183 -2.50 4.13 31.45
CA LEU A 183 -1.20 3.66 31.95
C LEU A 183 -0.14 4.67 31.51
N LYS A 184 0.31 5.49 32.47
CA LYS A 184 1.60 6.18 32.43
C LYS A 184 2.70 5.12 32.48
N HIS A 185 3.37 4.87 31.36
CA HIS A 185 4.76 4.40 31.39
C HIS A 185 5.64 5.57 30.97
N MET A 186 6.05 6.32 31.98
CA MET A 186 7.21 7.21 31.93
C MET A 186 8.33 6.43 32.62
N SER A 187 9.32 5.98 31.86
CA SER A 187 10.61 5.58 32.42
C SER A 187 11.60 6.71 32.16
N PRO A 188 12.43 7.08 33.15
CA PRO A 188 13.39 8.17 33.03
C PRO A 188 14.60 7.70 32.23
N ASP A 189 15.30 8.62 31.57
CA ASP A 189 16.75 8.60 31.30
C ASP A 189 17.11 9.82 30.43
N LEU A 190 17.43 10.95 31.09
CA LEU A 190 18.66 11.77 30.94
C LEU A 190 18.53 13.07 31.76
#